data_AF-A0A9E4IYX9-F1
#
_entry.id   AF-A0A9E4IYX9-F1
#
_cell.length_a   1.000
_cell.length_b   1.000
_cell.length_c   1.000
_cell.angle_alpha   90.00
_cell.angle_beta   90.00
_cell.angle_gamma   90.00
#
_symmetry.space_group_name_H-M   'P 1'
#
loop_
_entity.id
_entity.type
_entity.pdbx_description
1 polymer ?
#
loop_
_entity_poly.entity_id
_entity_poly.type
_entity_poly.pdbx_seq_one_letter_code
_entity_poly.pdbx_strand_id
1 'polypeptide(L)'
;NEFPQAFVPNFALQASKMPLGIPTGALRAPTSNAISFVVQSFIDELAAEAGKDPLQFRLDLLDAAPAGTRTSFDAGRMKAVLELVRDKSEWGKADLPEGTAQGVAFHFSHRGYFAEVVQATVSKDGELGVDKIWVAGDVGRQLVNPSNAVN
;
A
#
# COMPACT_ATOMS: atom_id res chain seq x y z
N ASN A 1 -12.30 7.47 5.52
CA ASN A 1 -12.29 6.44 4.46
C ASN A 1 -10.88 5.93 4.26
N GLU A 2 -10.25 5.46 5.33
CA GLU A 2 -8.92 4.86 5.27
C GLU A 2 -9.10 3.35 5.14
N PHE A 3 -8.29 2.68 4.32
CA PHE A 3 -8.29 1.22 4.29
C PHE A 3 -7.75 0.71 5.64
N PRO A 4 -8.30 -0.36 6.26
CA PRO A 4 -9.37 -1.24 5.80
C PRO A 4 -10.76 -0.94 6.40
N GLN A 5 -11.06 0.31 6.81
CA GLN A 5 -12.29 0.67 7.54
C GLN A 5 -13.59 0.07 6.96
N ALA A 6 -13.71 0.04 5.64
CA ALA A 6 -14.89 -0.47 4.94
C ALA A 6 -14.87 -1.99 4.70
N PHE A 7 -13.79 -2.69 5.04
CA PHE A 7 -13.53 -4.08 4.68
C PHE A 7 -13.51 -5.02 5.89
N VAL A 8 -13.70 -4.46 7.08
CA VAL A 8 -13.78 -5.21 8.33
C VAL A 8 -15.03 -4.78 9.10
N PRO A 9 -15.70 -5.70 9.83
CA PRO A 9 -16.92 -5.39 10.55
C PRO A 9 -16.69 -4.46 11.75
N ASN A 10 -15.49 -4.48 12.32
CA ASN A 10 -15.13 -3.71 13.52
C ASN A 10 -13.86 -2.90 13.23
N PHE A 11 -13.99 -1.57 13.25
CA PHE A 11 -12.87 -0.66 13.01
C PHE A 11 -13.03 0.62 13.83
N ALA A 12 -11.94 1.05 14.47
CA ALA A 12 -11.87 2.34 15.15
C ALA A 12 -10.55 3.03 14.81
N LEU A 13 -10.62 4.27 14.34
CA LEU A 13 -9.47 5.14 14.12
C LEU A 13 -9.63 6.38 14.98
N GLN A 14 -8.66 6.61 15.86
CA GLN A 14 -8.64 7.75 16.77
C GLN A 14 -7.31 8.49 16.65
N ALA A 15 -7.32 9.77 16.99
CA ALA A 15 -6.12 10.58 17.01
C ALA A 15 -6.07 11.35 18.33
N SER A 16 -4.94 11.25 19.03
CA SER A 16 -4.59 12.18 20.11
C SER A 16 -3.57 13.16 19.56
N LYS A 17 -3.82 14.46 19.76
CA LYS A 17 -2.94 15.53 19.26
C LYS A 17 -2.25 16.19 20.44
N MET A 18 -0.93 16.38 20.32
CA MET A 18 -0.14 17.15 21.28
C MET A 18 0.49 18.37 20.59
N PRO A 19 0.63 19.51 21.29
CA PRO A 19 1.39 20.64 20.77
C PRO A 19 2.84 20.22 20.49
N LEU A 20 3.36 20.62 19.33
CA LEU A 20 4.76 20.38 18.96
C LEU A 20 5.60 21.59 19.34
N GLY A 21 6.76 21.35 19.95
CA GLY A 21 7.71 22.41 20.33
C GLY A 21 8.56 22.94 19.17
N ILE A 22 8.28 22.51 17.95
CA ILE A 22 9.01 22.87 16.73
C ILE A 22 8.03 23.17 15.58
N PRO A 23 8.39 24.04 14.63
CA PRO A 23 7.58 24.28 13.44
C PRO A 23 7.41 23.01 12.60
N THR A 24 6.21 22.80 12.07
CA THR A 24 5.90 21.71 11.12
C THR A 24 5.51 22.26 9.76
N GLY A 25 5.73 21.46 8.71
CA GLY A 25 5.33 21.79 7.34
C GLY A 25 4.75 20.58 6.61
N ALA A 26 4.37 20.80 5.35
CA ALA A 26 3.90 19.71 4.49
C ALA A 26 5.07 18.83 4.05
N LEU A 27 4.94 17.51 4.26
CA LEU A 27 5.78 16.48 3.66
C LEU A 27 4.97 15.77 2.56
N ARG A 28 5.63 15.22 1.54
CA ARG A 28 4.95 14.52 0.43
C ARG A 28 3.97 13.48 0.96
N ALA A 29 2.72 13.55 0.48
CA ALA A 29 1.56 12.80 0.99
C ALA A 29 1.33 13.02 2.50
N PRO A 30 1.01 14.26 2.95
CA PRO A 30 0.90 14.57 4.37
C PRO A 30 -0.10 13.65 5.07
N THR A 31 0.29 13.08 6.21
CA THR A 31 -0.48 12.08 6.98
C THR A 31 -0.56 10.70 6.31
N SER A 32 -0.92 10.64 5.02
CA SER A 32 -1.05 9.38 4.27
C SER A 32 0.23 8.55 4.28
N ASN A 33 1.41 9.18 4.16
CA ASN A 33 2.68 8.46 4.19
C ASN A 33 2.90 7.67 5.49
N ALA A 34 2.56 8.25 6.64
CA ALA A 34 2.71 7.61 7.94
C ALA A 34 1.63 6.55 8.17
N ILE A 35 0.37 6.86 7.84
CA ILE A 35 -0.74 5.91 8.00
C ILE A 35 -0.54 4.69 7.11
N SER A 36 -0.14 4.89 5.85
CA SER A 36 0.09 3.79 4.91
C SER A 36 1.13 2.82 5.44
N PHE A 37 2.25 3.32 5.99
CA PHE A 37 3.27 2.47 6.58
C PHE A 37 2.68 1.61 7.70
N VAL A 38 2.07 2.24 8.71
CA VAL A 38 1.54 1.54 9.88
C VAL A 38 0.48 0.50 9.49
N VAL A 39 -0.49 0.89 8.66
CA VAL A 39 -1.59 0.00 8.25
C VAL A 39 -1.06 -1.19 7.44
N GLN A 40 -0.19 -0.93 6.46
CA GLN A 40 0.32 -2.00 5.60
C GLN A 40 1.26 -2.94 6.34
N SER A 41 2.09 -2.44 7.26
CA SER A 41 2.92 -3.29 8.14
C SER A 41 2.06 -4.17 9.03
N PHE A 42 1.03 -3.61 9.66
CA PHE A 42 0.14 -4.40 10.53
C PHE A 42 -0.61 -5.48 9.75
N ILE A 43 -1.06 -5.19 8.53
CA ILE A 43 -1.68 -6.19 7.66
C ILE A 43 -0.68 -7.29 7.27
N ASP A 44 0.59 -6.96 7.12
CA ASP A 44 1.65 -7.95 6.86
C ASP A 44 1.86 -8.88 8.06
N GLU A 45 1.89 -8.32 9.27
CA GLU A 45 1.95 -9.10 10.52
C GLU A 45 0.74 -10.04 10.66
N LEU A 46 -0.47 -9.56 10.33
CA LEU A 46 -1.68 -10.39 10.32
C LEU A 46 -1.61 -11.52 9.29
N ALA A 47 -1.05 -11.26 8.11
CA ALA A 47 -0.86 -12.28 7.09
C ALA A 47 0.15 -13.34 7.54
N ALA A 48 1.26 -12.91 8.13
CA ALA A 48 2.28 -13.79 8.68
C ALA A 48 1.73 -14.68 9.80
N GLU A 49 1.02 -14.11 10.77
CA GLU A 49 0.39 -14.85 11.87
C GLU A 49 -0.69 -15.83 11.36
N ALA A 50 -1.42 -15.45 10.31
CA ALA A 50 -2.40 -16.32 9.67
C ALA A 50 -1.77 -17.40 8.76
N GLY A 51 -0.45 -17.41 8.57
CA GLY A 51 0.24 -18.32 7.64
C GLY A 51 -0.19 -18.12 6.18
N LYS A 52 -0.61 -16.92 5.82
CA LYS A 52 -1.11 -16.57 4.48
C LYS A 52 -0.08 -15.72 3.73
N ASP A 53 -0.05 -15.89 2.41
CA ASP A 53 0.71 -15.01 1.53
C ASP A 53 0.23 -13.55 1.70
N PRO A 54 1.12 -12.58 1.95
CA PRO A 54 0.73 -11.21 2.28
C PRO A 54 0.07 -10.47 1.11
N LEU A 55 0.38 -10.83 -0.13
CA LEU A 55 -0.27 -10.24 -1.31
C LEU A 55 -1.70 -10.78 -1.45
N GLN A 56 -1.87 -12.10 -1.35
CA GLN A 56 -3.17 -12.76 -1.39
C GLN A 56 -4.04 -12.33 -0.21
N PHE A 57 -3.47 -12.15 0.99
CA PHE A 57 -4.21 -11.66 2.15
C PHE A 57 -4.86 -10.29 1.90
N ARG A 58 -4.13 -9.40 1.20
CA ARG A 58 -4.65 -8.09 0.79
C ARG A 58 -5.75 -8.21 -0.26
N LEU A 59 -5.63 -9.14 -1.22
CA LEU A 59 -6.68 -9.44 -2.19
C LEU A 59 -7.95 -9.97 -1.51
N ASP A 60 -7.82 -10.95 -0.62
CA ASP A 60 -8.91 -11.52 0.16
C ASP A 60 -9.65 -10.43 0.96
N LEU A 61 -8.89 -9.51 1.57
CA LEU A 61 -9.45 -8.39 2.34
C LEU A 61 -10.21 -7.41 1.45
N LEU A 62 -9.73 -7.15 0.23
CA LEU A 62 -10.43 -6.32 -0.76
C LEU A 62 -11.71 -6.99 -1.28
N ASP A 63 -11.77 -8.32 -1.30
CA ASP A 63 -12.97 -9.10 -1.68
C ASP A 63 -14.04 -9.11 -0.58
N ALA A 64 -13.66 -8.92 0.68
CA ALA A 64 -14.58 -8.83 1.81
C ALA A 64 -15.42 -7.53 1.84
N ALA A 65 -15.29 -6.66 0.83
CA ALA A 65 -16.00 -5.39 0.75
C ALA A 65 -17.54 -5.58 0.80
N PRO A 66 -18.24 -4.98 1.78
CA PRO A 66 -19.69 -4.99 1.82
C PRO A 66 -20.26 -4.29 0.59
N ALA A 67 -21.23 -4.95 -0.06
CA ALA A 67 -22.00 -4.33 -1.13
C ALA A 67 -22.67 -3.05 -0.61
N GLY A 68 -22.50 -1.93 -1.33
CA GLY A 68 -23.18 -0.66 -1.01
C GLY A 68 -22.38 0.34 -0.18
N THR A 69 -21.12 0.06 0.16
CA THR A 69 -20.27 1.04 0.85
C THR A 69 -19.93 2.22 -0.08
N ARG A 70 -20.59 3.36 0.09
CA ARG A 70 -20.34 4.59 -0.67
C ARG A 70 -19.02 5.24 -0.23
N THR A 71 -17.90 4.70 -0.68
CA THR A 71 -16.58 5.33 -0.51
C THR A 71 -16.05 5.80 -1.86
N SER A 72 -15.10 6.74 -1.84
CA SER A 72 -14.33 7.12 -3.04
C SER A 72 -13.32 6.04 -3.47
N PHE A 73 -13.21 4.97 -2.70
CA PHE A 73 -12.32 3.84 -2.92
C PHE A 73 -13.07 2.73 -3.66
N ASP A 74 -12.52 2.32 -4.79
CA ASP A 74 -12.99 1.24 -5.63
C ASP A 74 -12.09 0.03 -5.42
N ALA A 75 -12.62 -0.99 -4.74
CA ALA A 75 -11.86 -2.21 -4.44
C ALA A 75 -11.46 -2.97 -5.70
N GLY A 76 -12.28 -2.95 -6.75
CA GLY A 76 -11.96 -3.61 -8.01
C GLY A 76 -10.74 -2.98 -8.68
N ARG A 77 -10.67 -1.64 -8.69
CA ARG A 77 -9.49 -0.92 -9.21
C ARG A 77 -8.24 -1.16 -8.38
N MET A 78 -8.37 -1.20 -7.04
CA MET A 78 -7.22 -1.51 -6.19
C MET A 78 -6.71 -2.94 -6.42
N LYS A 79 -7.62 -3.93 -6.53
CA LYS A 79 -7.26 -5.31 -6.86
C LYS A 79 -6.52 -5.40 -8.18
N ALA A 80 -7.02 -4.75 -9.23
CA ALA A 80 -6.38 -4.77 -10.55
C ALA A 80 -4.93 -4.22 -10.50
N VAL A 81 -4.68 -3.15 -9.73
CA VAL A 81 -3.33 -2.61 -9.53
C VAL A 81 -2.44 -3.56 -8.72
N LEU A 82 -2.99 -4.21 -7.69
CA LEU A 82 -2.25 -5.18 -6.87
C LEU A 82 -1.92 -6.47 -7.64
N GLU A 83 -2.84 -6.95 -8.47
CA GLU A 83 -2.61 -8.07 -9.39
C GLU A 83 -1.59 -7.72 -10.47
N LEU A 84 -1.64 -6.49 -11.01
CA LEU A 84 -0.67 -6.05 -11.99
C LEU A 84 0.74 -6.01 -11.39
N VAL A 85 0.92 -5.48 -10.18
CA VAL A 85 2.26 -5.48 -9.55
C VAL A 85 2.72 -6.91 -9.24
N ARG A 86 1.84 -7.80 -8.75
CA ARG A 86 2.12 -9.23 -8.54
C ARG A 86 2.70 -9.87 -9.80
N ASP A 87 2.04 -9.67 -10.92
CA ASP A 87 2.41 -10.30 -12.19
C ASP A 87 3.71 -9.73 -12.73
N LYS A 88 3.93 -8.41 -12.59
CA LYS A 88 5.15 -7.73 -13.06
C LYS A 88 6.38 -7.99 -12.19
N SER A 89 6.17 -8.23 -10.90
CA SER A 89 7.24 -8.55 -9.95
C SER A 89 7.59 -10.04 -9.91
N GLU A 90 6.89 -10.86 -10.69
CA GLU A 90 7.01 -12.33 -10.64
C GLU A 90 6.86 -12.85 -9.20
N TRP A 91 5.92 -12.24 -8.45
CA TRP A 91 5.71 -12.52 -7.02
C TRP A 91 5.60 -14.01 -6.75
N GLY A 92 6.43 -14.50 -5.82
CA GLY A 92 6.44 -15.90 -5.41
C GLY A 92 6.91 -16.91 -6.48
N LYS A 93 7.44 -16.44 -7.62
CA LYS A 93 7.91 -17.30 -8.72
C LYS A 93 9.43 -17.33 -8.87
N ALA A 94 10.13 -16.32 -8.35
CA ALA A 94 11.58 -16.23 -8.47
C ALA A 94 12.28 -17.02 -7.35
N ASP A 95 13.26 -17.85 -7.72
CA ASP A 95 14.25 -18.33 -6.78
C ASP A 95 15.15 -17.15 -6.40
N LEU A 96 14.92 -16.59 -5.23
CA LEU A 96 15.67 -15.44 -4.74
C LEU A 96 16.99 -15.89 -4.08
N PRO A 97 18.08 -15.12 -4.23
CA PRO A 97 19.32 -15.37 -3.50
C PRO A 97 19.09 -15.41 -1.98
N GLU A 98 19.96 -16.13 -1.26
CA GLU A 98 19.93 -16.13 0.21
C GLU A 98 20.03 -14.70 0.76
N GLY A 99 19.14 -14.35 1.70
CA GLY A 99 19.05 -13.00 2.25
C GLY A 99 18.22 -12.02 1.43
N THR A 100 17.68 -12.43 0.27
CA THR A 100 16.80 -11.62 -0.57
C THR A 100 15.33 -12.01 -0.38
N ALA A 101 14.44 -11.02 -0.25
CA ALA A 101 13.00 -11.23 -0.13
C ALA A 101 12.20 -10.17 -0.89
N GLN A 102 10.92 -10.44 -1.12
CA GLN A 102 9.96 -9.48 -1.67
C GLN A 102 8.95 -9.06 -0.59
N GLY A 103 8.65 -7.76 -0.51
CA GLY A 103 7.59 -7.18 0.31
C GLY A 103 6.58 -6.42 -0.55
N VAL A 104 5.33 -6.32 -0.10
CA VAL A 104 4.24 -5.69 -0.87
C VAL A 104 3.45 -4.72 -0.01
N ALA A 105 3.05 -3.59 -0.60
CA ALA A 105 2.13 -2.64 0.00
C ALA A 105 1.29 -1.93 -1.06
N PHE A 106 0.14 -1.39 -0.67
CA PHE A 106 -0.61 -0.47 -1.53
C PHE A 106 -1.18 0.69 -0.74
N HIS A 107 -1.54 1.76 -1.44
CA HIS A 107 -2.26 2.87 -0.86
C HIS A 107 -3.18 3.55 -1.87
N PHE A 108 -4.28 4.10 -1.37
CA PHE A 108 -5.18 4.95 -2.13
C PHE A 108 -5.15 6.36 -1.56
N SER A 109 -4.69 7.31 -2.37
CA SER A 109 -4.67 8.72 -1.99
C SER A 109 -4.90 9.61 -3.20
N HIS A 110 -5.58 10.74 -3.00
CA HIS A 110 -5.88 11.70 -4.06
C HIS A 110 -6.48 11.10 -5.34
N ARG A 111 -7.34 10.07 -5.20
CA ARG A 111 -7.98 9.30 -6.29
C ARG A 111 -7.05 8.38 -7.10
N GLY A 112 -5.77 8.32 -6.76
CA GLY A 112 -4.81 7.37 -7.31
C GLY A 112 -4.74 6.10 -6.47
N TYR A 113 -4.66 4.97 -7.14
CA TYR A 113 -4.41 3.65 -6.58
C TYR A 113 -2.99 3.26 -6.94
N PHE A 114 -2.15 2.95 -5.95
CA PHE A 114 -0.78 2.55 -6.18
C PHE A 114 -0.45 1.31 -5.36
N ALA A 115 0.23 0.35 -5.96
CA ALA A 115 0.80 -0.81 -5.27
C ALA A 115 2.26 -0.96 -5.65
N GLU A 116 3.07 -1.34 -4.67
CA GLU A 116 4.51 -1.51 -4.82
C GLU A 116 4.90 -2.90 -4.32
N VAL A 117 5.79 -3.55 -5.07
CA VAL A 117 6.57 -4.69 -4.61
C VAL A 117 8.02 -4.26 -4.55
N VAL A 118 8.63 -4.46 -3.39
CA VAL A 118 10.06 -4.20 -3.17
C VAL A 118 10.76 -5.53 -3.05
N GLN A 119 11.78 -5.76 -3.87
CA GLN A 119 12.78 -6.78 -3.62
C GLN A 119 13.96 -6.13 -2.91
N ALA A 120 14.33 -6.69 -1.77
CA ALA A 120 15.43 -6.20 -0.95
C ALA A 120 16.31 -7.37 -0.48
N THR A 121 17.59 -7.08 -0.34
CA THR A 121 18.60 -8.00 0.17
C THR A 121 19.12 -7.48 1.51
N VAL A 122 19.20 -8.37 2.51
CA VAL A 122 19.89 -8.11 3.77
C VAL A 122 21.19 -8.90 3.78
N SER A 123 22.32 -8.19 3.86
CA SER A 123 23.64 -8.82 3.93
C SER A 123 23.82 -9.61 5.23
N LYS A 124 24.83 -10.48 5.29
CA LYS A 124 25.17 -11.23 6.51
C LYS A 124 25.56 -10.31 7.68
N ASP A 125 26.02 -9.10 7.37
CA ASP A 125 26.39 -8.07 8.35
C ASP A 125 25.18 -7.19 8.75
N GLY A 126 23.98 -7.48 8.21
CA GLY A 126 22.73 -6.78 8.53
C GLY A 126 22.46 -5.54 7.68
N GLU A 127 23.20 -5.33 6.59
CA GLU A 127 23.00 -4.17 5.71
C GLU A 127 21.83 -4.39 4.75
N LEU A 128 20.88 -3.45 4.72
CA LEU A 128 19.72 -3.49 3.83
C LEU A 128 20.03 -2.81 2.50
N GLY A 129 19.89 -3.55 1.41
CA GLY A 129 19.91 -3.05 0.03
C GLY A 129 18.54 -3.22 -0.64
N VAL A 130 18.10 -2.21 -1.39
CA VAL A 130 16.91 -2.31 -2.26
C VAL A 130 17.37 -2.64 -3.67
N ASP A 131 17.03 -3.84 -4.14
CA ASP A 131 17.48 -4.34 -5.44
C ASP A 131 16.61 -3.81 -6.57
N LYS A 132 15.29 -3.86 -6.36
CA LYS A 132 14.30 -3.47 -7.37
C LYS A 132 12.96 -3.14 -6.73
N ILE A 133 12.28 -2.16 -7.32
CA ILE A 133 10.91 -1.81 -6.96
C ILE A 133 10.06 -1.91 -8.23
N TRP A 134 8.95 -2.63 -8.12
CA TRP A 134 7.88 -2.60 -9.13
C TRP A 134 6.76 -1.75 -8.60
N VAL A 135 6.28 -0.83 -9.44
CA VAL A 135 5.18 0.06 -9.10
C VAL A 135 4.08 -0.12 -10.14
N ALA A 136 2.88 -0.40 -9.68
CA ALA A 136 1.67 -0.34 -10.49
C ALA A 136 0.81 0.83 -9.99
N GLY A 137 0.17 1.55 -10.93
CA GLY A 137 -0.64 2.71 -10.61
C GLY A 137 -1.86 2.85 -11.51
N ASP A 138 -2.99 3.24 -10.93
CA ASP A 138 -4.20 3.64 -11.65
C ASP A 138 -4.71 4.98 -11.09
N VAL A 139 -4.61 6.03 -11.90
CA VAL A 139 -5.06 7.39 -11.56
C VAL A 139 -6.42 7.72 -12.19
N GLY A 140 -7.04 6.76 -12.87
CA GLY A 140 -8.33 6.87 -13.52
C GLY A 140 -8.27 7.61 -14.86
N ARG A 141 -9.45 7.84 -15.43
CA ARG A 141 -9.62 8.49 -16.74
C ARG A 141 -9.59 10.02 -16.68
N GLN A 142 -9.39 10.61 -15.50
CA GLN A 142 -9.63 12.03 -15.27
C GLN A 142 -8.59 12.89 -16.01
N LEU A 143 -9.13 13.69 -16.93
CA LEU A 143 -8.53 14.84 -17.63
C LEU A 143 -7.31 15.42 -16.93
N VAL A 144 -6.15 15.37 -17.60
CA VAL A 144 -5.02 16.26 -17.32
C VAL A 144 -5.59 17.67 -17.27
N ASN A 145 -5.55 18.33 -16.12
CA ASN A 145 -5.85 19.75 -16.06
C ASN A 145 -4.62 20.48 -16.63
N PRO A 146 -4.66 21.00 -17.87
CA PRO A 146 -3.50 21.66 -18.44
C PRO A 146 -3.11 22.91 -17.66
N SER A 147 -4.02 23.52 -16.87
CA SER A 147 -3.75 24.78 -16.17
C SER A 147 -2.63 24.70 -15.13
N ASN A 148 -2.30 23.50 -14.64
CA ASN A 148 -1.19 23.30 -13.70
C ASN A 148 0.03 22.62 -14.37
N ALA A 149 -0.01 22.42 -15.69
CA ALA A 149 1.07 21.87 -16.49
C ALA A 149 1.74 22.90 -17.41
N VAL A 150 1.21 24.13 -17.46
CA VAL A 150 1.88 25.28 -18.09
C VAL A 150 2.68 26.01 -17.02
N ASN A 151 4.00 26.07 -17.22
CA ASN A 151 4.93 26.88 -16.43
C ASN A 151 4.84 28.34 -16.88
#